data_AF-A0A3M0XJ71-F1
#
_entry.id   AF-A0A3M0XJ71-F1
#
_cell.length_a   1.000
_cell.length_b   1.000
_cell.length_c   1.000
_cell.angle_alpha   90.00
_cell.angle_beta   90.00
_cell.angle_gamma   90.00
#
_symmetry.space_group_name_H-M   'P 1'
#
loop_
_entity.id
_entity.type
_entity.pdbx_description
1 polymer ?
#
loop_
_entity_poly.entity_id
_entity_poly.type
_entity_poly.pdbx_seq_one_letter_code
_entity_poly.pdbx_strand_id
1 'polypeptide(L)'
;FYTTQIPVCLWFVTRNKKAYPKRGFRDRTGETLFIDARRMGRLVDRVHRELTQEEIRQIADVYHAWKRGKGYEDKTGWWKSATVEDIRKHDYVLTPGRYVGAEEQEDDGVPFEEKMAELTATLYEQFEESHRLEAEIKKNLEVLGYGG
;
A
#
# COMPACT_ATOMS: atom_id res chain seq x y z
N PHE A 1 14.21 2.40 -6.49
CA PHE A 1 14.50 3.32 -7.60
C PHE A 1 15.40 4.42 -7.04
N TYR A 2 16.48 4.78 -7.73
CA TYR A 2 17.55 5.60 -7.14
C TYR A 2 17.16 7.03 -6.75
N THR A 3 15.99 7.50 -7.17
CA THR A 3 15.60 8.92 -7.10
C THR A 3 14.30 9.19 -6.35
N THR A 4 13.59 8.16 -5.86
CA THR A 4 12.31 8.36 -5.16
C THR A 4 12.00 7.23 -4.18
N GLN A 5 11.35 7.60 -3.07
CA GLN A 5 10.81 6.68 -2.07
C GLN A 5 9.38 6.20 -2.42
N ILE A 6 8.79 6.72 -3.50
CA ILE A 6 7.43 6.33 -3.91
C ILE A 6 7.44 4.86 -4.36
N PRO A 7 6.51 4.02 -3.86
CA PRO A 7 6.37 2.66 -4.34
C PRO A 7 6.11 2.61 -5.85
N VAL A 8 6.72 1.65 -6.51
CA VAL A 8 6.55 1.39 -7.94
C VAL A 8 5.75 0.12 -8.17
N CYS A 9 5.15 0.00 -9.35
CA CYS A 9 4.48 -1.21 -9.80
C CYS A 9 5.14 -1.73 -11.08
N LEU A 10 5.40 -3.04 -11.14
CA LEU A 10 5.85 -3.71 -12.35
C LEU A 10 4.66 -4.39 -13.04
N TRP A 11 4.54 -4.18 -14.35
CA TRP A 11 3.42 -4.68 -15.14
C TRP A 11 3.86 -5.80 -16.07
N PHE A 12 3.30 -7.00 -15.85
CA PHE A 12 3.53 -8.16 -16.70
C PHE A 12 2.29 -8.45 -17.53
N VAL A 13 2.32 -8.05 -18.79
CA VAL A 13 1.18 -8.18 -19.72
C VAL A 13 1.42 -9.36 -20.66
N THR A 14 0.34 -10.09 -21.00
CA THR A 14 0.39 -11.17 -21.98
C THR A 14 -0.81 -11.09 -22.92
N ARG A 15 -0.59 -11.43 -24.19
CA ARG A 15 -1.64 -11.46 -25.22
C ARG A 15 -2.58 -12.66 -25.08
N ASN A 16 -2.19 -13.69 -24.33
CA ASN A 16 -2.99 -14.91 -24.19
C ASN A 16 -3.02 -15.43 -22.74
N LYS A 17 -4.22 -15.43 -22.15
CA LYS A 17 -4.51 -15.99 -20.83
C LYS A 17 -5.33 -17.29 -20.88
N LYS A 18 -5.66 -17.79 -22.08
CA LYS A 18 -6.39 -19.05 -22.26
C LYS A 18 -5.56 -20.25 -21.79
N ALA A 19 -6.24 -21.37 -21.55
CA ALA A 19 -5.59 -22.63 -21.24
C ALA A 19 -4.57 -23.03 -22.32
N TYR A 20 -3.44 -23.58 -21.90
CA TYR A 20 -2.45 -24.16 -22.82
C TYR A 20 -1.90 -25.48 -22.26
N PRO A 21 -2.56 -26.62 -22.57
CA PRO A 21 -2.24 -27.92 -21.98
C PRO A 21 -0.79 -28.36 -22.19
N LYS A 22 -0.19 -28.10 -23.37
CA LYS A 22 1.21 -28.44 -23.66
C LYS A 22 2.21 -27.80 -22.69
N ARG A 23 1.87 -26.66 -22.08
CA ARG A 23 2.70 -25.98 -21.06
C ARG A 23 2.10 -26.08 -19.65
N GLY A 24 0.99 -26.79 -19.49
CA GLY A 24 0.27 -26.92 -18.22
C GLY A 24 -0.33 -25.61 -17.70
N PHE A 25 -0.69 -24.67 -18.59
CA PHE A 25 -1.33 -23.41 -18.17
C PHE A 25 -2.84 -23.59 -18.10
N ARG A 26 -3.46 -23.08 -17.03
CA ARG A 26 -4.92 -22.98 -16.94
C ARG A 26 -5.44 -21.76 -17.69
N ASP A 27 -6.74 -21.75 -17.93
CA ASP A 27 -7.42 -20.52 -18.31
C ASP A 27 -7.49 -19.58 -17.10
N ARG A 28 -7.08 -18.34 -17.33
CA ARG A 28 -7.11 -17.22 -16.36
C ARG A 28 -7.58 -15.94 -17.04
N THR A 29 -8.39 -16.10 -18.09
CA THR A 29 -9.00 -14.98 -18.82
C THR A 29 -9.90 -14.20 -17.87
N GLY A 30 -9.81 -12.87 -17.88
CA GLY A 30 -10.53 -12.02 -16.92
C GLY A 30 -9.91 -11.94 -15.52
N GLU A 31 -8.79 -12.61 -15.26
CA GLU A 31 -8.12 -12.54 -13.96
C GLU A 31 -6.82 -11.74 -14.03
N THR A 32 -6.53 -11.03 -12.93
CA THR A 32 -5.28 -10.32 -12.70
C THR A 32 -4.71 -10.72 -11.35
N LEU A 33 -3.45 -11.17 -11.35
CA LEU A 33 -2.71 -11.44 -10.13
C LEU A 33 -2.09 -10.16 -9.59
N PHE A 34 -2.46 -9.77 -8.38
CA PHE A 34 -1.82 -8.71 -7.61
C PHE A 34 -0.84 -9.31 -6.62
N ILE A 35 0.36 -8.73 -6.54
CA ILE A 35 1.39 -9.09 -5.56
C ILE A 35 1.88 -7.80 -4.92
N ASP A 36 1.76 -7.68 -3.61
CA ASP A 36 2.27 -6.57 -2.83
C ASP A 36 3.64 -6.94 -2.24
N ALA A 37 4.70 -6.48 -2.90
CA ALA A 37 6.07 -6.70 -2.47
C ALA A 37 6.63 -5.53 -1.62
N ARG A 38 5.80 -4.56 -1.18
CA ARG A 38 6.27 -3.34 -0.49
C ARG A 38 7.01 -3.62 0.82
N ARG A 39 6.69 -4.74 1.49
CA ARG A 39 7.33 -5.19 2.73
C ARG A 39 8.54 -6.10 2.50
N MET A 40 8.79 -6.53 1.25
CA MET A 40 9.89 -7.42 0.88
C MET A 40 11.14 -6.63 0.54
N GLY A 41 12.31 -7.27 0.68
CA GLY A 41 13.61 -6.71 0.35
C GLY A 41 14.37 -6.21 1.57
N ARG A 42 15.69 -6.16 1.44
CA ARG A 42 16.61 -5.68 2.47
C ARG A 42 17.08 -4.27 2.14
N LEU A 43 17.20 -3.43 3.17
CA LEU A 43 17.83 -2.13 3.02
C LEU A 43 19.32 -2.34 2.75
N VAL A 44 19.77 -1.99 1.54
CA VAL A 44 21.20 -1.98 1.19
C VAL A 44 21.84 -0.65 1.57
N ASP A 45 21.03 0.40 1.69
CA ASP A 45 21.36 1.65 2.38
C ASP A 45 20.09 2.31 2.97
N ARG A 46 20.19 3.55 3.44
CA ARG A 46 19.10 4.29 4.08
C ARG A 46 17.83 4.44 3.24
N VAL A 47 17.92 4.35 1.91
CA VAL A 47 16.80 4.63 1.00
C VAL A 47 16.58 3.55 -0.05
N HIS A 48 17.54 2.65 -0.27
CA HIS A 48 17.44 1.58 -1.26
C HIS A 48 17.12 0.25 -0.62
N ARG A 49 16.06 -0.38 -1.12
CA ARG A 49 15.65 -1.73 -0.79
C ARG A 49 15.86 -2.63 -1.99
N GLU A 50 16.56 -3.74 -1.80
CA GLU A 50 16.78 -4.77 -2.83
C GLU A 50 16.07 -6.06 -2.44
N LEU A 51 15.33 -6.64 -3.38
CA LEU A 51 14.77 -7.97 -3.22
C LEU A 51 15.89 -9.00 -3.28
N THR A 52 15.90 -9.94 -2.34
CA THR A 52 16.85 -11.05 -2.39
C THR A 52 16.48 -12.05 -3.49
N GLN A 53 17.43 -12.92 -3.85
CA GLN A 53 17.16 -13.98 -4.82
C GLN A 53 16.09 -14.96 -4.34
N GLU A 54 15.97 -15.17 -3.03
CA GLU A 54 14.92 -15.98 -2.40
C GLU A 54 13.55 -15.32 -2.57
N GLU A 55 13.46 -14.02 -2.32
CA GLU A 55 12.24 -13.23 -2.46
C GLU A 55 11.77 -13.16 -3.91
N ILE A 56 12.69 -12.97 -4.86
CA ILE A 56 12.39 -13.00 -6.29
C ILE A 56 11.87 -14.39 -6.70
N ARG A 57 12.51 -15.46 -6.23
CA ARG A 57 12.05 -16.84 -6.47
C ARG A 57 10.65 -17.06 -5.94
N GLN A 58 10.36 -16.60 -4.72
CA GLN A 58 9.04 -16.72 -4.12
C GLN A 58 7.96 -16.00 -4.93
N ILE A 59 8.21 -14.78 -5.39
CA ILE A 59 7.28 -14.04 -6.26
C ILE A 59 7.05 -14.81 -7.58
N ALA A 60 8.12 -15.34 -8.18
CA ALA A 60 8.04 -16.11 -9.42
C ALA A 60 7.26 -17.43 -9.23
N ASP A 61 7.46 -18.11 -8.11
CA ASP A 61 6.77 -19.36 -7.77
C ASP A 61 5.27 -19.13 -7.61
N VAL A 62 4.86 -18.06 -6.92
CA VAL A 62 3.44 -17.65 -6.80
C VAL A 62 2.84 -17.37 -8.18
N TYR A 63 3.54 -16.61 -9.01
CA TYR A 63 3.10 -16.34 -10.38
C TYR A 63 2.94 -17.64 -11.19
N HIS A 64 3.88 -18.58 -11.07
CA HIS A 64 3.83 -19.86 -11.76
C HIS A 64 2.72 -20.79 -11.24
N ALA A 65 2.51 -20.84 -9.93
CA ALA A 65 1.42 -21.58 -9.29
C ALA A 65 0.07 -21.03 -9.78
N TRP A 66 -0.12 -19.71 -9.72
CA TRP A 66 -1.33 -19.03 -10.22
C TRP A 66 -1.58 -19.34 -11.69
N LYS A 67 -0.55 -19.21 -12.53
CA LYS A 67 -0.64 -19.43 -13.99
C LYS A 67 -0.96 -20.87 -14.36
N ARG A 68 -0.53 -21.84 -13.56
CA ARG A 68 -0.78 -23.27 -13.77
C ARG A 68 -2.06 -23.76 -13.07
N GLY A 69 -2.54 -23.03 -12.06
CA GLY A 69 -3.67 -23.45 -11.22
C GLY A 69 -3.32 -24.61 -10.28
N LYS A 70 -2.06 -24.72 -9.86
CA LYS A 70 -1.58 -25.80 -8.99
C LYS A 70 -0.82 -25.21 -7.82
N GLY A 71 -1.25 -25.53 -6.60
CA GLY A 71 -0.63 -25.03 -5.36
C GLY A 71 -0.74 -23.51 -5.19
N TYR A 72 -1.78 -22.90 -5.75
CA TYR A 72 -2.05 -21.47 -5.59
C TYR A 72 -3.25 -21.26 -4.68
N GLU A 73 -3.06 -20.42 -3.68
CA GLU A 73 -4.10 -19.90 -2.80
C GLU A 73 -3.84 -18.42 -2.56
N ASP A 74 -4.90 -17.64 -2.43
CA ASP A 74 -4.77 -16.23 -2.07
C ASP A 74 -4.16 -16.10 -0.67
N LYS A 75 -3.31 -15.10 -0.48
CA LYS A 75 -2.70 -14.81 0.81
C LYS A 75 -2.91 -13.34 1.17
N THR A 76 -3.74 -13.13 2.20
CA THR A 76 -4.05 -11.79 2.75
C THR A 76 -2.77 -11.02 3.04
N GLY A 77 -2.77 -9.75 2.66
CA GLY A 77 -1.65 -8.84 2.81
C GLY A 77 -0.52 -9.03 1.79
N TRP A 78 -0.57 -10.06 0.94
CA TRP A 78 0.55 -10.38 0.05
C TRP A 78 0.19 -10.60 -1.42
N TRP A 79 -0.67 -11.55 -1.75
CA TRP A 79 -1.07 -11.77 -3.15
C TRP A 79 -2.52 -12.22 -3.27
N LYS A 80 -3.15 -11.80 -4.37
CA LYS A 80 -4.53 -12.16 -4.67
C LYS A 80 -4.82 -12.14 -6.15
N SER A 81 -5.58 -13.12 -6.63
CA SER A 81 -6.17 -13.09 -7.96
C SER A 81 -7.51 -12.37 -7.92
N ALA A 82 -7.66 -11.29 -8.67
CA ALA A 82 -8.93 -10.56 -8.78
C ALA A 82 -9.50 -10.65 -10.20
N THR A 83 -10.82 -10.64 -10.29
CA THR A 83 -11.55 -10.63 -11.57
C THR A 83 -11.63 -9.21 -12.15
N VAL A 84 -11.97 -9.08 -13.43
CA VAL A 84 -12.28 -7.78 -14.04
C VAL A 84 -13.46 -7.11 -13.32
N GLU A 85 -14.41 -7.89 -12.81
CA GLU A 85 -15.54 -7.41 -12.01
C GLU A 85 -15.07 -6.81 -10.69
N ASP A 86 -14.12 -7.44 -10.00
CA ASP A 86 -13.53 -6.89 -8.79
C ASP A 86 -12.75 -5.61 -9.07
N ILE A 87 -12.04 -5.55 -10.20
CA ILE A 87 -11.33 -4.33 -10.63
C ILE A 87 -12.33 -3.19 -10.92
N ARG A 88 -13.46 -3.51 -11.56
CA ARG A 88 -14.53 -2.55 -11.85
C ARG A 88 -15.13 -1.98 -10.57
N LYS A 89 -15.34 -2.79 -9.52
CA LYS A 89 -15.82 -2.34 -8.20
C LYS A 89 -14.88 -1.36 -7.50
N HIS A 90 -13.61 -1.34 -7.89
CA HIS A 90 -12.58 -0.46 -7.34
C HIS A 90 -12.20 0.69 -8.29
N ASP A 91 -13.12 1.05 -9.20
CA ASP A 91 -12.96 2.13 -10.19
C ASP A 91 -11.67 2.01 -11.03
N TYR A 92 -11.27 0.78 -11.34
CA TYR A 92 -10.06 0.48 -12.12
C TYR A 92 -8.75 0.96 -11.49
N VAL A 93 -8.73 1.20 -10.17
CA VAL A 93 -7.48 1.44 -9.45
C VAL A 93 -6.75 0.12 -9.25
N LEU A 94 -5.51 0.02 -9.74
CA LEU A 94 -4.76 -1.24 -9.85
C LEU A 94 -3.57 -1.32 -8.88
N THR A 95 -3.65 -0.62 -7.74
CA THR A 95 -2.64 -0.74 -6.67
C THR A 95 -2.81 -2.08 -5.94
N PRO A 96 -1.77 -2.93 -5.83
CA PRO A 96 -1.88 -4.26 -5.23
C PRO A 96 -2.52 -4.28 -3.84
N GLY A 97 -2.16 -3.32 -2.97
CA GLY A 97 -2.70 -3.18 -1.62
C GLY A 97 -4.23 -3.13 -1.53
N ARG A 98 -4.91 -2.67 -2.59
CA ARG A 98 -6.38 -2.63 -2.65
C ARG A 98 -7.01 -4.01 -2.79
N TYR A 99 -6.29 -4.97 -3.38
CA TYR A 99 -6.80 -6.30 -3.67
C TYR A 99 -6.32 -7.32 -2.65
N VAL A 100 -5.06 -7.25 -2.24
CA VAL A 100 -4.47 -8.24 -1.32
C VAL A 100 -4.98 -8.10 0.12
N GLY A 101 -5.64 -6.99 0.45
CA GLY A 101 -6.06 -6.65 1.81
C GLY A 101 -4.88 -6.12 2.64
N ALA A 102 -5.15 -5.74 3.88
CA ALA A 102 -4.10 -5.50 4.86
C ALA A 102 -3.89 -6.79 5.66
N GLU A 103 -2.64 -7.12 6.02
CA GLU A 103 -2.43 -7.96 7.21
C GLU A 103 -3.10 -7.24 8.38
N GLU A 104 -3.74 -7.99 9.29
CA GLU A 104 -4.24 -7.43 10.54
C GLU A 104 -3.10 -6.61 11.16
N GLN A 105 -3.30 -5.30 11.26
CA GLN A 105 -2.47 -4.52 12.18
C GLN A 105 -2.82 -5.03 13.57
N GLU A 106 -1.83 -5.13 14.47
CA GLU A 106 -2.16 -5.22 15.89
C GLU A 106 -3.09 -4.05 16.19
N ASP A 107 -4.35 -4.40 16.44
CA ASP A 107 -5.34 -3.47 16.95
C ASP A 107 -4.74 -2.94 18.26
N ASP A 108 -4.59 -1.61 18.37
CA ASP A 108 -4.17 -1.00 19.63
C ASP A 108 -5.22 -1.21 20.73
N GLY A 109 -6.34 -1.85 20.39
CA GLY A 109 -7.45 -2.18 21.25
C GLY A 109 -8.38 -0.99 21.43
N VAL A 110 -8.11 0.13 20.75
CA VAL A 110 -8.86 1.37 20.88
C VAL A 110 -9.91 1.42 19.77
N PRO A 111 -11.21 1.39 20.12
CA PRO A 111 -12.28 1.56 19.14
C PRO A 111 -12.08 2.84 18.31
N PHE A 112 -12.41 2.78 17.02
CA PHE A 112 -12.26 3.92 16.10
C PHE A 112 -12.88 5.21 16.64
N GLU A 113 -14.09 5.13 17.22
CA GLU A 113 -14.80 6.28 17.80
C GLU A 113 -14.03 6.91 18.98
N GLU A 114 -13.42 6.09 19.83
CA GLU A 114 -12.63 6.55 20.98
C GLU A 114 -11.36 7.26 20.51
N LYS A 115 -10.66 6.65 19.54
CA LYS A 115 -9.46 7.24 18.93
C LYS A 115 -9.76 8.55 18.20
N MET A 116 -10.89 8.62 17.49
CA MET A 116 -11.31 9.85 16.81
C MET A 116 -11.68 10.95 17.80
N ALA A 117 -12.35 10.62 18.91
CA ALA A 117 -12.66 11.57 19.95
C ALA A 117 -11.38 12.16 20.59
N GLU A 118 -10.41 11.30 20.91
CA GLU A 118 -9.12 11.73 21.49
C GLU A 118 -8.32 12.60 20.52
N LEU A 119 -8.17 12.18 19.27
CA LEU A 119 -7.44 12.93 18.24
C LEU A 119 -8.09 14.28 17.96
N THR A 120 -9.42 14.33 17.95
CA THR A 120 -10.16 15.58 17.74
C THR A 120 -10.00 16.52 18.92
N ALA A 121 -10.06 16.01 20.17
CA ALA A 121 -9.80 16.81 21.36
C ALA A 121 -8.37 17.40 21.35
N THR A 122 -7.38 16.56 21.04
CA THR A 122 -5.98 16.99 20.89
C THR A 122 -5.83 18.07 19.81
N LEU A 123 -6.52 17.92 18.68
CA LEU A 123 -6.50 18.90 17.60
C LEU A 123 -7.07 20.26 18.04
N TYR A 124 -8.16 20.26 18.82
CA TYR A 124 -8.73 21.51 19.36
C TYR A 124 -7.81 22.19 20.38
N GLU A 125 -7.16 21.42 21.25
CA GLU A 125 -6.15 21.97 22.17
C GLU A 125 -4.99 22.63 21.41
N GLN A 126 -4.54 21.99 20.32
CA GLN A 126 -3.51 22.56 19.44
C GLN A 126 -3.97 23.85 18.75
N PHE A 127 -5.25 23.99 18.39
CA PHE A 127 -5.78 25.24 17.84
C PHE A 127 -5.78 26.36 18.89
N GLU A 128 -6.21 26.09 20.12
CA GLU A 128 -6.17 27.07 21.20
C GLU A 128 -4.73 27.55 21.48
N GLU A 129 -3.79 26.61 21.54
CA GLU A 129 -2.37 26.94 21.72
C GLU A 129 -1.83 27.77 20.55
N SER A 130 -2.19 27.40 19.32
CA SER A 130 -1.82 28.17 18.11
C SER A 130 -2.34 29.60 18.19
N HIS A 131 -3.61 29.81 18.60
CA HIS A 131 -4.18 31.15 18.74
C HIS A 131 -3.51 31.96 19.84
N ARG A 132 -3.16 31.34 20.97
CA ARG A 132 -2.42 32.00 22.05
C ARG A 132 -1.06 32.48 21.57
N LEU A 133 -0.31 31.61 20.91
CA LEU A 133 1.01 31.93 20.37
C LEU A 133 0.93 33.00 19.28
N GLU A 134 -0.08 32.94 18.41
CA GLU A 134 -0.32 33.96 17.39
C GLU A 134 -0.56 35.34 18.03
N ALA A 135 -1.38 35.42 19.07
CA ALA A 135 -1.64 36.66 19.80
C ALA A 135 -0.37 37.21 20.48
N GLU A 136 0.43 36.34 21.09
CA GLU A 136 1.71 36.72 21.72
C GLU A 136 2.71 37.25 20.69
N ILE A 137 2.82 36.59 19.52
CA ILE A 137 3.66 37.05 18.41
C ILE A 137 3.22 38.44 17.93
N LYS A 138 1.91 38.65 17.72
CA LYS A 138 1.38 39.98 17.30
C LYS A 138 1.74 41.07 18.30
N LYS A 139 1.52 40.80 19.59
CA LYS A 139 1.88 41.74 20.67
C LYS A 139 3.38 42.06 20.68
N ASN A 140 4.23 41.05 20.49
CA ASN A 140 5.68 41.26 20.45
C ASN A 140 6.10 42.07 19.21
N LEU A 141 5.47 41.86 18.06
CA LEU A 141 5.72 42.64 16.84
C LEU A 141 5.29 44.11 17.01
N GLU A 142 4.17 44.37 17.67
CA GLU A 142 3.74 45.74 18.03
C GLU A 142 4.80 46.46 18.87
N VAL A 143 5.33 45.81 19.92
CA VAL A 143 6.38 46.37 20.79
C VAL A 143 7.66 46.69 20.01
N LEU A 144 7.99 45.86 19.00
CA LEU A 144 9.16 46.05 18.15
C LEU A 144 8.95 47.06 17.01
N GLY A 145 7.74 47.64 16.87
CA GLY A 145 7.41 48.61 15.83
C GLY A 145 7.05 48.01 14.47
N TYR A 146 6.75 46.71 14.42
CA TYR A 146 6.36 45.98 13.21
C TYR A 146 4.92 45.43 13.25
N GLY A 147 4.14 45.74 14.29
CA GLY A 147 2.72 45.39 14.36
C GLY A 147 1.89 46.26 13.42
N GLY A 148 1.27 45.65 12.42
CA GLY A 148 0.34 46.28 11.48
C GLY A 148 -1.07 45.72 11.62
#